data_AF-A0A846LPV3-F1
#
_entry.id   AF-A0A846LPV3-F1
#
_cell.length_a   1.000
_cell.length_b   1.000
_cell.length_c   1.000
_cell.angle_alpha   90.00
_cell.angle_beta   90.00
_cell.angle_gamma   90.00
#
_symmetry.space_group_name_H-M   'P 1'
#
loop_
_entity.id
_entity.type
_entity.pdbx_description
1 polymer ?
#
loop_
_entity_poly.entity_id
_entity_poly.type
_entity_poly.pdbx_seq_one_letter_code
_entity_poly.pdbx_strand_id
1 'polypeptide(L)'
;MSLTTGGIVNYRSKDERVAKYTKQTRNAARAQVAQNAMMLENQRKQIDAADHSNVREEVRDMRATAPAPAAAPPAGFYNDPKDPLVLRWFDGTQWTSMTKPLD
;
A
#
# COMPACT_ATOMS: atom_id res chain seq x y z
N MET A 1 42.47 -56.18 -14.21
CA MET A 1 43.50 -55.44 -14.98
C MET A 1 43.39 -53.97 -14.58
N SER A 2 44.39 -53.48 -13.85
CA SER A 2 44.41 -52.12 -13.29
C SER A 2 44.72 -51.12 -14.41
N LEU A 3 43.76 -50.25 -14.74
CA LEU A 3 44.02 -49.09 -15.61
C LEU A 3 44.65 -48.02 -14.71
N THR A 4 45.97 -48.06 -14.61
CA THR A 4 46.76 -47.04 -13.96
C THR A 4 46.39 -45.69 -14.57
N THR A 5 45.88 -44.78 -13.74
CA THR A 5 45.49 -43.40 -14.09
C THR A 5 46.77 -42.58 -14.37
N GLY A 6 47.51 -42.96 -15.40
CA GLY A 6 48.66 -42.25 -15.95
C GLY A 6 48.23 -41.33 -17.08
N GLY A 7 47.14 -40.58 -16.90
CA GLY A 7 46.79 -39.52 -17.83
C GLY A 7 47.81 -38.40 -17.65
N ILE A 8 48.54 -38.05 -18.69
CA ILE A 8 49.45 -36.89 -18.72
C ILE A 8 48.60 -35.65 -18.40
N VAL A 9 48.52 -35.28 -17.11
CA VAL A 9 47.88 -34.04 -16.67
C VAL A 9 48.86 -32.94 -17.05
N ASN A 10 48.73 -32.45 -18.27
CA ASN A 10 49.50 -31.32 -18.75
C ASN A 10 49.18 -30.13 -17.83
N TYR A 11 50.17 -29.53 -17.18
CA TYR A 11 49.97 -28.51 -16.14
C TYR A 11 49.10 -27.34 -16.64
N ARG A 12 49.27 -26.94 -17.91
CA ARG A 12 48.38 -25.96 -18.59
C ARG A 12 46.89 -26.33 -18.52
N SER A 13 46.55 -27.62 -18.65
CA SER A 13 45.16 -28.10 -18.54
C SER A 13 44.62 -28.09 -17.10
N LYS A 14 45.50 -28.13 -16.09
CA LYS A 14 45.11 -28.07 -14.69
C LYS A 14 44.80 -26.63 -14.29
N ASP A 15 45.65 -25.68 -14.66
CA ASP A 15 45.42 -24.25 -14.43
C ASP A 15 44.15 -23.76 -15.15
N GLU A 16 43.92 -24.19 -16.40
CA GLU A 16 42.68 -23.88 -17.12
C GLU A 16 41.43 -24.44 -16.44
N ARG A 17 41.49 -25.66 -15.90
CA ARG A 17 40.36 -26.26 -15.17
C ARG A 17 40.11 -25.52 -13.87
N VAL A 18 41.15 -25.20 -13.10
CA VAL A 18 41.02 -24.42 -11.86
C VAL A 18 40.38 -23.06 -12.17
N ALA A 19 40.87 -22.34 -13.19
CA ALA A 19 40.28 -21.06 -13.60
C ALA A 19 38.81 -21.20 -14.01
N LYS A 20 38.44 -22.27 -14.74
CA LYS A 20 37.05 -22.56 -15.12
C LYS A 20 36.17 -22.84 -13.91
N TYR A 21 36.62 -23.69 -12.97
CA TYR A 21 35.86 -24.00 -11.76
C TYR A 21 35.69 -22.76 -10.88
N THR A 22 36.75 -21.98 -10.66
CA THR A 22 36.66 -20.73 -9.90
C THR A 22 35.67 -19.75 -10.55
N LYS A 23 35.68 -19.63 -11.88
CA LYS A 23 34.72 -18.80 -12.61
C LYS A 23 33.29 -19.35 -12.49
N GLN A 24 33.13 -20.66 -12.58
CA GLN A 24 31.84 -21.34 -12.46
C GLN A 24 31.25 -21.15 -11.06
N THR A 25 32.02 -21.37 -9.99
CA THR A 25 31.58 -21.16 -8.61
C THR A 25 31.21 -19.71 -8.37
N ARG A 26 32.00 -18.75 -8.88
CA ARG A 26 31.69 -17.33 -8.77
C ARG A 26 30.40 -16.96 -9.51
N ASN A 27 30.22 -17.49 -10.72
CA ASN A 27 29.01 -17.23 -11.51
C ASN A 27 27.77 -17.88 -10.87
N ALA A 28 27.89 -19.10 -10.36
CA ALA A 28 26.81 -19.78 -9.65
C ALA A 28 26.42 -19.04 -8.37
N ALA A 29 27.39 -18.57 -7.58
CA ALA A 29 27.11 -17.77 -6.38
C ALA A 29 26.39 -16.45 -6.73
N ARG A 30 26.81 -15.76 -7.80
CA ARG A 30 26.10 -14.55 -8.28
C ARG A 30 24.68 -14.85 -8.75
N ALA A 31 24.47 -15.97 -9.44
CA ALA A 31 23.15 -16.40 -9.87
C ALA A 31 22.23 -16.70 -8.68
N GLN A 32 22.74 -17.38 -7.65
CA GLN A 32 21.99 -17.63 -6.41
C GLN A 32 21.63 -16.34 -5.69
N VAL A 33 22.56 -15.39 -5.56
CA VAL A 33 22.27 -14.09 -4.94
C VAL A 33 21.22 -13.31 -5.74
N ALA A 34 21.30 -13.32 -7.07
CA ALA A 34 20.31 -12.66 -7.93
C ALA A 34 18.92 -13.31 -7.80
N GLN A 35 18.85 -14.65 -7.77
CA GLN A 35 17.59 -15.39 -7.56
C GLN A 35 16.97 -15.07 -6.20
N ASN A 36 17.78 -15.07 -5.13
CA ASN A 36 17.34 -14.72 -3.79
C ASN A 36 16.87 -13.26 -3.70
N ALA A 37 17.58 -12.33 -4.36
CA ALA A 37 17.20 -10.92 -4.41
C ALA A 37 15.86 -10.72 -5.16
N MET A 38 15.67 -11.39 -6.29
CA MET A 38 14.40 -11.35 -7.03
C MET A 38 13.23 -11.91 -6.20
N MET A 39 13.46 -12.99 -5.44
CA MET A 39 12.44 -13.55 -4.55
C MET A 39 12.04 -12.54 -3.47
N LEU A 40 13.02 -11.90 -2.83
CA LEU A 40 12.77 -10.91 -1.79
C LEU A 40 12.05 -9.67 -2.33
N GLU A 41 12.39 -9.22 -3.54
CA GLU A 41 11.72 -8.10 -4.19
C GLU A 41 10.26 -8.43 -4.52
N ASN A 42 9.99 -9.63 -5.02
CA ASN A 42 8.63 -10.08 -5.29
C ASN A 42 7.80 -10.16 -4.00
N GLN A 43 8.39 -10.66 -2.91
CA GLN A 43 7.72 -10.68 -1.61
C GLN A 43 7.41 -9.25 -1.11
N ARG A 44 8.36 -8.32 -1.25
CA ARG A 44 8.14 -6.91 -0.90
C ARG A 44 6.99 -6.29 -1.69
N LYS A 45 6.96 -6.51 -3.01
CA LYS A 45 5.86 -6.02 -3.87
C LYS A 45 4.50 -6.59 -3.45
N GLN A 46 4.45 -7.84 -2.99
CA GLN A 46 3.21 -8.43 -2.47
C GLN A 46 2.76 -7.77 -1.17
N ILE A 47 3.69 -7.46 -0.26
CA ILE A 47 3.38 -6.74 0.99
C ILE A 47 2.85 -5.34 0.68
N ASP A 48 3.53 -4.56 -0.17
CA ASP A 48 3.08 -3.21 -0.55
C ASP A 48 1.68 -3.24 -1.21
N ALA A 49 1.42 -4.25 -2.05
CA ALA A 49 0.11 -4.43 -2.66
C ALA A 49 -0.98 -4.79 -1.63
N ALA A 50 -0.66 -5.65 -0.66
CA ALA A 50 -1.56 -6.04 0.42
C ALA A 50 -1.87 -4.86 1.35
N ASP A 51 -0.85 -4.08 1.73
CA ASP A 51 -1.00 -2.88 2.56
C ASP A 51 -1.91 -1.86 1.88
N HIS A 52 -1.71 -1.59 0.57
CA HIS A 52 -2.62 -0.73 -0.18
C HIS A 52 -4.06 -1.24 -0.21
N SER A 53 -4.28 -2.56 -0.30
CA SER A 53 -5.64 -3.12 -0.26
C SER A 53 -6.29 -3.00 1.11
N ASN A 54 -5.54 -3.21 2.20
CA ASN A 54 -6.03 -3.13 3.56
C ASN A 54 -6.46 -1.69 3.92
N VAL A 55 -5.63 -0.70 3.58
CA VAL A 55 -5.97 0.73 3.78
C VAL A 55 -7.26 1.10 3.04
N ARG A 56 -7.46 0.57 1.83
CA ARG A 56 -8.70 0.80 1.07
C ARG A 56 -9.93 0.21 1.75
N GLU A 57 -9.80 -0.96 2.38
CA GLU A 57 -10.88 -1.61 3.12
C GLU A 57 -11.21 -0.85 4.40
N GLU A 58 -10.21 -0.46 5.18
CA GLU A 58 -10.39 0.35 6.40
C GLU A 58 -11.10 1.69 6.09
N VAL A 59 -10.69 2.40 5.03
CA VAL A 59 -11.35 3.65 4.60
C VAL A 59 -12.81 3.40 4.18
N ARG A 60 -13.09 2.26 3.55
CA ARG A 60 -14.46 1.88 3.16
C ARG A 60 -15.32 1.65 4.40
N ASP A 61 -14.82 0.94 5.39
CA ASP A 61 -15.55 0.62 6.62
C ASP A 61 -15.77 1.86 7.48
N MET A 62 -14.77 2.75 7.57
CA MET A 62 -14.93 4.07 8.21
C MET A 62 -16.00 4.91 7.50
N ARG A 63 -16.06 4.88 6.16
CA ARG A 63 -17.11 5.57 5.40
C ARG A 63 -18.48 4.92 5.58
N ALA A 64 -18.55 3.61 5.76
CA ALA A 64 -19.80 2.88 5.99
C ALA A 64 -20.38 3.12 7.39
N THR A 65 -19.53 3.41 8.38
CA THR A 65 -19.93 3.72 9.77
C THR A 65 -20.06 5.22 10.03
N ALA A 66 -19.62 6.09 9.12
CA ALA A 66 -19.87 7.52 9.23
C ALA A 66 -21.38 7.80 9.12
N PRO A 67 -22.00 8.50 10.09
CA PRO A 67 -23.38 8.92 9.95
C PRO A 67 -23.50 9.80 8.70
N ALA A 68 -24.48 9.51 7.84
CA ALA A 68 -24.77 10.33 6.68
C ALA A 68 -24.90 11.80 7.11
N PRO A 69 -24.35 12.77 6.34
CA PRO A 69 -24.48 14.17 6.70
C PRO A 69 -25.97 14.48 6.82
N ALA A 70 -26.39 14.90 8.02
CA ALA A 70 -27.78 15.26 8.27
C ALA A 70 -28.17 16.31 7.23
N ALA A 71 -29.17 16.01 6.41
CA ALA A 71 -29.67 16.96 5.45
C ALA A 71 -30.04 18.25 6.19
N ALA A 72 -29.55 19.39 5.68
CA ALA A 72 -29.89 20.68 6.26
C ALA A 72 -31.43 20.80 6.31
N PRO A 73 -31.99 21.44 7.37
CA PRO A 73 -33.42 21.64 7.45
C PRO A 73 -33.92 22.41 6.21
N PRO A 74 -35.15 22.16 5.75
CA PRO A 74 -35.71 22.88 4.62
C PRO A 74 -35.78 24.39 4.92
N ALA A 75 -35.95 25.21 3.88
CA ALA A 75 -36.13 26.64 4.08
C ALA A 75 -37.39 26.92 4.91
N GLY A 76 -37.27 27.70 5.99
CA GLY A 76 -38.34 27.83 6.97
C GLY A 76 -38.00 28.73 8.16
N PHE A 77 -39.01 28.97 9.00
CA PHE A 77 -38.86 29.65 10.27
C PHE A 77 -38.61 28.65 11.39
N TYR A 78 -37.56 28.89 12.16
CA TYR A 78 -37.11 28.03 13.26
C TYR A 78 -36.76 28.88 14.47
N ASN A 79 -36.80 28.30 15.67
CA ASN A 79 -36.49 29.02 16.91
C ASN A 79 -35.07 29.56 16.88
N ASP A 80 -34.88 30.85 17.19
CA ASP A 80 -33.53 31.41 17.31
C ASP A 80 -32.89 30.93 18.63
N PRO A 81 -31.71 30.28 18.59
CA PRO A 81 -31.01 29.89 19.81
C PRO A 81 -30.56 31.08 20.68
N LYS A 82 -30.53 32.30 20.13
CA LYS A 82 -30.16 33.52 20.87
C LYS A 82 -31.34 34.18 21.56
N ASP A 83 -32.55 34.04 21.01
CA ASP A 83 -33.75 34.65 21.56
C ASP A 83 -34.94 33.70 21.34
N PRO A 84 -35.44 33.05 22.41
CA PRO A 84 -36.50 32.06 22.31
C PRO A 84 -37.87 32.66 21.96
N LEU A 85 -38.02 33.98 21.95
CA LEU A 85 -39.27 34.67 21.63
C LEU A 85 -39.39 35.01 20.14
N VAL A 86 -38.38 34.68 19.32
CA VAL A 86 -38.38 34.95 17.89
C VAL A 86 -38.04 33.71 17.07
N LEU A 87 -38.66 33.65 15.89
CA LEU A 87 -38.35 32.66 14.86
C LEU A 87 -37.44 33.33 13.83
N ARG A 88 -36.30 32.70 13.53
CA ARG A 88 -35.36 33.14 12.49
C ARG A 88 -35.53 32.30 11.23
N TRP A 89 -35.40 32.96 10.08
CA TRP A 89 -35.49 32.29 8.78
C TRP A 89 -34.18 31.57 8.43
N PHE A 90 -34.29 30.32 7.99
CA PHE A 90 -33.25 29.54 7.34
C PHE A 90 -33.59 29.42 5.86
N ASP A 91 -32.66 29.72 4.96
CA ASP A 91 -32.88 29.69 3.50
C ASP A 91 -32.61 28.32 2.85
N GLY A 92 -32.27 27.31 3.66
CA GLY A 92 -31.85 25.98 3.21
C GLY A 92 -30.32 25.80 3.17
N THR A 93 -29.56 26.89 3.23
CA THR A 93 -28.09 26.88 3.24
C THR A 93 -27.52 27.61 4.46
N GLN A 94 -28.13 28.73 4.86
CA GLN A 94 -27.69 29.59 5.95
C GLN A 94 -28.86 30.28 6.67
N TRP A 95 -28.58 30.77 7.88
CA TRP A 95 -29.50 31.61 8.63
C TRP A 95 -29.46 33.04 8.11
N THR A 96 -30.62 33.64 7.88
CA THR A 96 -30.71 35.04 7.47
C THR A 96 -31.05 35.94 8.66
N SER A 97 -30.95 37.26 8.48
CA SER A 97 -31.35 38.25 9.50
C SER A 97 -32.87 38.44 9.62
N MET A 98 -33.67 37.68 8.84
CA MET A 98 -35.13 37.80 8.87
C MET A 98 -35.69 37.06 10.07
N THR A 99 -36.38 37.80 10.95
CA THR A 99 -37.01 37.27 12.16
C THR A 99 -38.49 37.64 12.21
N LYS A 100 -39.29 36.81 12.87
CA LYS A 100 -40.68 37.12 13.23
C LYS A 100 -40.94 36.78 14.70
N PRO A 101 -41.89 37.44 15.37
CA PRO A 101 -42.30 37.06 16.73
C PRO A 101 -42.86 35.63 16.75
N LEU A 102 -42.62 34.95 17.86
CA LEU A 102 -43.33 33.73 18.21
C LEU A 102 -44.76 34.14 18.59
N ASP A 103 -45.75 33.71 17.81
CA ASP A 103 -47.19 33.98 18.01
C ASP A 103 -47.71 33.25 19.27
#